data_AF-A0A2N9VPB6-F1
#
_entry.id   AF-A0A2N9VPB6-F1
#
_cell.length_a   1.000
_cell.length_b   1.000
_cell.length_c   1.000
_cell.angle_alpha   90.00
_cell.angle_beta   90.00
_cell.angle_gamma   90.00
#
_symmetry.space_group_name_H-M   'P 1'
#
loop_
_entity.id
_entity.type
_entity.pdbx_description
1 polymer ?
#
loop_
_entity_poly.entity_id
_entity_poly.type
_entity_poly.pdbx_seq_one_letter_code
_entity_poly.pdbx_strand_id
1 'polypeptide(L)' 'MRIRELHEIRYEEETANLKLSGLNPFKQAKSVNISIDNPEEFLNAIKTALADAEGKRIRIGKAK' A
#
# COMPACT_ATOMS: atom_id res chain seq x y z
N MET A 1 -16.16 7.58 3.76
CA MET A 1 -15.21 8.67 3.41
C MET A 1 -14.04 8.07 2.64
N ARG A 2 -13.48 8.75 1.63
CA ARG A 2 -12.46 8.18 0.70
C ARG A 2 -11.26 9.13 0.55
N ILE A 3 -10.04 8.60 0.44
CA ILE A 3 -8.87 9.34 -0.05
C ILE A 3 -9.05 9.49 -1.56
N ARG A 4 -8.79 10.69 -2.11
CA ARG A 4 -8.89 10.96 -3.56
C ARG A 4 -7.54 11.12 -4.22
N GLU A 5 -6.59 11.70 -3.49
CA GLU A 5 -5.22 11.88 -3.96
C GLU A 5 -4.29 11.22 -2.93
N LEU A 6 -3.63 10.15 -3.34
CA LEU A 6 -2.71 9.40 -2.48
C LEU A 6 -1.34 10.07 -2.52
N HIS A 7 -0.79 10.39 -1.35
CA HIS A 7 0.53 11.01 -1.22
C HIS A 7 1.58 10.03 -0.69
N GLU A 8 1.19 9.18 0.26
CA GLU A 8 2.11 8.26 0.93
C GLU A 8 1.43 6.92 1.22
N ILE A 9 2.19 5.84 0.97
CA ILE A 9 1.93 4.50 1.48
C ILE A 9 3.12 4.13 2.37
N ARG A 10 2.86 3.80 3.64
CA ARG A 10 3.90 3.36 4.57
C ARG A 10 3.49 2.07 5.26
N TYR A 11 4.37 1.08 5.19
CA TYR A 11 4.22 -0.16 5.93
C TYR A 11 5.17 -0.16 7.13
N GLU A 12 4.65 -0.49 8.30
CA GLU A 12 5.39 -0.63 9.55
C GLU A 12 5.49 -2.12 9.92
N GLU A 13 6.69 -2.69 9.80
CA GLU A 13 6.94 -4.13 9.99
C GLU A 13 6.67 -4.59 11.43
N GLU A 14 7.06 -3.79 12.43
CA GLU A 14 6.92 -4.15 13.85
C GLU A 14 5.47 -4.28 14.31
N THR A 15 4.58 -3.47 13.72
CA THR A 15 3.17 -3.36 14.13
C THR A 15 2.21 -3.96 13.11
N ALA A 16 2.72 -4.47 11.99
CA ALA A 16 1.92 -4.94 10.87
C ALA A 16 0.87 -3.91 10.41
N ASN A 17 1.23 -2.63 10.43
CA ASN A 17 0.30 -1.54 10.11
C ASN A 17 0.64 -0.93 8.74
N LEU A 18 -0.39 -0.78 7.90
CA LEU A 18 -0.30 -0.06 6.64
C LEU A 18 -1.01 1.29 6.75
N LYS A 19 -0.24 2.37 6.64
CA LYS A 19 -0.75 3.74 6.64
C LYS A 19 -0.84 4.26 5.22
N LEU A 20 -2.02 4.75 4.85
CA LEU A 20 -2.29 5.47 3.61
C LEU A 20 -2.59 6.93 3.96
N SER A 21 -1.81 7.87 3.44
CA SER A 21 -2.00 9.31 3.66
C SER A 21 -2.19 10.05 2.34
N GLY A 22 -3.03 11.07 2.35
CA GLY A 22 -3.31 11.88 1.17
C GLY A 22 -4.35 12.96 1.41
N LEU A 23 -5.00 13.40 0.34
CA LEU A 23 -6.07 14.41 0.39
C LEU A 23 -7.45 13.81 0.14
N ASN A 24 -8.43 14.36 0.85
CA ASN A 24 -9.84 14.10 0.58
C ASN A 24 -10.37 15.01 -0.57
N PRO A 25 -11.63 14.87 -1.01
CA PRO A 25 -12.21 15.72 -2.06
C PRO A 25 -12.21 17.22 -1.76
N PHE A 26 -12.05 17.61 -0.51
CA PHE A 26 -12.01 19.00 -0.03
C PHE A 26 -10.57 19.52 0.17
N LYS A 27 -9.57 18.80 -0.37
CA LYS A 27 -8.13 19.12 -0.23
C LYS A 27 -7.63 19.13 1.22
N GLN A 28 -8.30 18.42 2.13
CA GLN A 28 -7.84 18.27 3.50
C GLN A 28 -7.03 16.99 3.67
N ALA A 29 -5.98 17.05 4.47
CA ALA A 29 -5.17 15.90 4.82
C ALA A 29 -6.02 14.82 5.51
N LYS A 30 -5.86 13.58 5.05
CA LYS A 30 -6.52 12.42 5.62
C LYS A 30 -5.57 11.24 5.59
N SER A 31 -5.57 10.48 6.68
CA SER A 31 -4.88 9.21 6.77
C SER A 31 -5.84 8.09 7.16
N VAL A 32 -5.55 6.89 6.68
CA VAL A 32 -6.20 5.64 7.05
C VAL A 32 -5.11 4.68 7.51
N ASN A 33 -5.34 4.00 8.63
CA ASN A 33 -4.48 2.93 9.13
C ASN A 33 -5.21 1.60 8.92
N ILE A 34 -4.49 0.60 8.46
CA ILE A 34 -4.98 -0.75 8.21
C ILE A 34 -4.08 -1.67 9.03
N SER A 35 -4.64 -2.24 10.09
CA SER A 35 -3.99 -3.31 10.85
C SER A 35 -4.10 -4.62 10.07
N ILE A 36 -2.99 -5.33 9.94
CA ILE A 36 -2.90 -6.57 9.17
C ILE A 36 -2.70 -7.73 10.15
N ASP A 37 -3.67 -8.64 10.20
CA ASP A 37 -3.64 -9.78 11.12
C ASP A 37 -2.54 -10.80 10.76
N ASN A 38 -2.35 -11.05 9.46
CA ASN A 38 -1.29 -11.94 8.94
C ASN A 38 -0.39 -11.18 7.94
N PRO A 39 0.75 -10.64 8.40
CA PRO A 39 1.65 -9.83 7.59
C PRO A 39 2.23 -10.58 6.38
N GLU A 40 2.58 -11.85 6.56
CA GLU A 40 3.22 -12.65 5.52
C GLU A 40 2.27 -12.92 4.36
N GLU A 41 1.03 -13.33 4.68
CA GLU A 41 0.00 -13.58 3.69
C GLU A 41 -0.36 -12.31 2.93
N PHE A 42 -0.49 -11.17 3.64
CA PHE A 42 -0.74 -9.88 3.01
C PHE A 42 0.39 -9.48 2.05
N LEU A 43 1.65 -9.57 2.48
CA LEU A 43 2.79 -9.23 1.62
C LEU A 43 2.90 -10.16 0.42
N ASN A 44 2.57 -11.45 0.57
CA ASN A 44 2.54 -12.40 -0.53
C ASN A 44 1.38 -12.10 -1.51
N ALA A 45 0.21 -11.70 -1.00
CA ALA A 45 -0.92 -11.27 -1.82
C ALA A 45 -0.56 -10.02 -2.63
N ILE A 46 0.09 -9.02 -2.02
CA ILE A 46 0.58 -7.82 -2.72
C ILE A 46 1.60 -8.19 -3.80
N LYS A 47 2.57 -9.07 -3.51
CA LYS A 47 3.54 -9.56 -4.52
C LYS A 47 2.86 -10.26 -5.69
N THR A 48 1.78 -10.98 -5.42
CA THR A 48 1.00 -11.70 -6.44
C THR A 48 0.16 -10.74 -7.27
N ALA A 49 -0.53 -9.78 -6.63
CA ALA A 49 -1.34 -8.77 -7.30
C ALA A 49 -0.50 -7.82 -8.16
N LEU A 50 0.76 -7.61 -7.78
CA LEU A 50 1.75 -6.86 -8.54
C LEU A 50 2.60 -7.77 -9.45
N ALA A 51 2.16 -9.00 -9.73
CA ALA A 51 2.71 -9.74 -10.86
C ALA A 51 2.06 -9.23 -12.16
N ASP A 52 2.80 -9.25 -13.27
CA ASP A 52 2.23 -8.95 -14.58
C ASP A 52 1.24 -10.06 -15.03
N ALA A 53 0.59 -9.87 -16.18
CA ALA A 53 -0.36 -10.84 -16.73
C ALA A 53 0.24 -12.23 -17.02
N GLU A 54 1.57 -12.34 -17.03
CA GLU A 54 2.32 -13.58 -17.23
C GLU A 54 2.81 -14.19 -15.88
N GLY A 55 2.46 -13.58 -14.74
CA GLY A 55 2.89 -14.01 -13.42
C GLY A 55 4.33 -13.64 -13.07
N LYS A 56 5.02 -12.81 -13.87
CA LYS A 56 6.34 -12.29 -13.48
C LYS A 56 6.16 -11.20 -12.45
N ARG A 57 6.99 -11.26 -11.40
CA ARG A 57 7.06 -10.22 -10.36
C ARG A 57 7.44 -8.88 -11.02
N ILE A 58 6.59 -7.87 -10.90
CA ILE A 58 6.94 -6.51 -11.33
C ILE A 58 8.08 -6.03 -10.42
N ARG A 59 9.20 -5.60 -11.02
CA ARG A 59 10.31 -5.01 -10.26
C ARG A 59 9.87 -3.68 -9.69
N ILE A 60 9.62 -3.64 -8.39
CA ILE A 60 9.34 -2.40 -7.66
C ILE A 60 10.69 -1.82 -7.19
N GLY A 61 11.16 -0.79 -7.89
CA GLY A 61 12.42 -0.11 -7.61
C GLY A 61 12.94 0.61 -8.86
N LYS A 62 13.62 1.76 -8.70
CA LYS A 62 14.14 2.54 -9.83
C LYS A 62 14.94 1.63 -10.76
N ALA A 63 14.50 1.55 -12.02
CA ALA A 63 15.38 1.15 -13.11
C ALA A 63 16.60 2.08 -13.04
N LYS A 64 17.77 1.50 -12.79
CA LYS A 64 19.04 2.19 -12.95
C LYS A 64 19.37 2.25 -14.43
#